data_AF-A0AA37SD41-F1
#
_entry.id   AF-A0AA37SD41-F1
#
_cell.length_a   1.000
_cell.length_b   1.000
_cell.length_c   1.000
_cell.angle_alpha   90.00
_cell.angle_beta   90.00
_cell.angle_gamma   90.00
#
_symmetry.space_group_name_H-M   'P 1'
#
loop_
_entity.id
_entity.type
_entity.pdbx_description
1 polymer ?
#
loop_
_entity_poly.entity_id
_entity_poly.type
_entity_poly.pdbx_seq_one_letter_code
_entity_poly.pdbx_strand_id
1 'polypeptide(L)' 'MGQFESLQALMEMGGHGLYVWLSYGIGAAVIIYNVVSANMAKKNAETRARKYIRRQELEG' A
#
# COMPACT_ATOMS: atom_id res chain seq x y z
N MET A 1 -8.36 -37.99 -13.87
CA MET A 1 -9.39 -37.06 -13.33
C MET A 1 -8.66 -35.98 -12.57
N GLY A 2 -8.77 -34.73 -13.04
CA GLY A 2 -7.83 -33.64 -12.73
C GLY A 2 -7.89 -33.17 -11.29
N GLN A 3 -6.74 -33.18 -10.62
CA GLN A 3 -6.56 -32.78 -9.21
C GLN A 3 -6.33 -31.26 -9.05
N PHE A 4 -6.88 -30.45 -9.96
CA PHE A 4 -6.54 -29.00 -10.09
C PHE A 4 -7.78 -28.09 -10.25
N GLU A 5 -8.95 -28.49 -9.76
CA GLU A 5 -10.20 -27.72 -9.92
C GLU A 5 -10.44 -26.65 -8.83
N SER A 6 -9.52 -26.42 -7.89
CA SER A 6 -9.78 -25.44 -6.83
C SER A 6 -8.57 -24.57 -6.46
N LEU A 7 -8.82 -23.27 -6.34
CA LEU A 7 -7.93 -22.30 -5.68
C LEU A 7 -7.49 -22.76 -4.27
N GLN A 8 -8.25 -23.68 -3.69
CA GLN A 8 -7.98 -24.34 -2.42
C GLN A 8 -6.77 -25.28 -2.50
N ALA A 9 -6.60 -26.04 -3.59
CA ALA A 9 -5.40 -26.86 -3.82
C ALA A 9 -4.12 -26.02 -4.03
N LEU A 10 -4.26 -24.77 -4.50
CA LEU A 10 -3.16 -23.81 -4.60
C LEU A 10 -2.79 -23.18 -3.24
N MET A 11 -3.76 -23.03 -2.34
CA MET A 11 -3.52 -22.64 -0.93
C MET A 11 -2.99 -23.82 -0.08
N GLU A 12 -3.33 -25.05 -0.45
CA GLU A 12 -2.97 -26.28 0.26
C GLU A 12 -1.94 -27.12 -0.51
N MET A 13 -0.99 -26.48 -1.22
CA MET A 13 0.22 -27.17 -1.71
C MET A 13 1.04 -27.68 -0.51
N GLY A 14 0.71 -28.87 -0.01
CA GLY A 14 1.47 -29.58 1.04
C GLY A 14 1.46 -28.93 2.43
N GLY A 15 0.50 -28.06 2.76
CA GLY A 15 0.34 -27.46 4.10
C GLY A 15 1.03 -26.11 4.34
N HIS A 16 1.73 -25.55 3.34
CA HIS A 16 2.48 -24.29 3.50
C HIS A 16 2.00 -23.11 2.63
N GLY A 17 1.00 -23.30 1.76
CA GLY A 17 0.56 -22.21 0.85
C GLY A 17 0.05 -20.97 1.60
N LEU A 18 -0.58 -21.14 2.77
CA LEU A 18 -0.97 -20.02 3.64
C LEU A 18 0.21 -19.11 4.02
N TYR A 19 1.37 -19.69 4.34
CA TYR A 19 2.57 -18.93 4.72
C TYR A 19 3.16 -18.14 3.55
N VAL A 20 3.10 -18.71 2.35
CA VAL A 20 3.59 -18.07 1.12
C VAL A 20 2.72 -16.85 0.80
N TRP A 21 1.40 -17.03 0.81
CA TRP A 21 0.45 -15.94 0.56
C TRP A 21 0.49 -14.86 1.64
N LEU A 22 0.69 -15.21 2.91
CA LEU A 22 0.91 -14.23 3.97
C LEU A 22 2.22 -13.45 3.78
N SER A 23 3.30 -14.11 3.37
CA SER A 23 4.58 -13.44 3.09
C SER A 23 4.45 -12.43 1.94
N TYR A 24 3.77 -12.84 0.85
CA TYR A 24 3.44 -11.94 -0.26
C TYR A 24 2.46 -10.83 0.16
N GLY A 25 1.47 -11.16 0.99
CA GLY A 25 0.47 -10.22 1.50
C GLY A 25 1.09 -9.13 2.38
N ILE A 26 2.02 -9.49 3.27
CA ILE A 26 2.77 -8.54 4.09
C ILE A 26 3.65 -7.66 3.20
N GLY A 27 4.37 -8.23 2.24
CA GLY A 27 5.18 -7.47 1.28
C GLY A 27 4.35 -6.46 0.48
N ALA A 28 3.22 -6.92 -0.08
CA ALA A 28 2.28 -6.06 -0.79
C ALA A 28 1.70 -4.96 0.11
N ALA A 29 1.36 -5.30 1.37
CA ALA A 29 0.85 -4.33 2.33
C ALA A 29 1.88 -3.24 2.65
N VAL A 30 3.16 -3.59 2.80
CA VAL A 30 4.24 -2.61 3.02
C VAL A 30 4.38 -1.67 1.81
N ILE A 31 4.35 -2.22 0.59
CA ILE A 31 4.42 -1.42 -0.64
C ILE A 31 3.23 -0.46 -0.73
N ILE A 32 2.01 -0.98 -0.55
CA ILE A 32 0.78 -0.18 -0.57
C ILE A 32 0.84 0.92 0.49
N TYR A 33 1.25 0.58 1.72
CA TYR A 33 1.39 1.53 2.80
C TYR A 33 2.37 2.66 2.44
N ASN A 34 3.52 2.33 1.85
CA ASN A 34 4.51 3.33 1.46
C ASN A 34 3.98 4.26 0.36
N VAL A 35 3.31 3.71 -0.66
CA VAL A 35 2.70 4.48 -1.76
C VAL A 35 1.60 5.41 -1.24
N VAL A 36 0.72 4.91 -0.38
CA VAL A 36 -0.35 5.72 0.24
C VAL A 36 0.25 6.81 1.11
N SER A 37 1.24 6.48 1.94
CA SER A 37 1.93 7.43 2.80
C SER A 37 2.61 8.55 2.01
N ALA A 38 3.33 8.21 0.93
CA ALA A 38 3.96 9.18 0.05
C ALA A 38 2.94 10.12 -0.63
N ASN A 39 1.80 9.57 -1.09
CA ASN A 39 0.72 10.37 -1.68
C ASN A 39 0.07 11.32 -0.67
N MET A 40 -0.14 10.87 0.57
CA MET A 40 -0.66 11.71 1.65
C MET A 40 0.33 12.82 2.04
N ALA A 41 1.62 12.50 2.13
CA ALA A 41 2.67 13.48 2.41
C ALA A 41 2.72 14.58 1.36
N LYS A 42 2.59 14.24 0.06
CA LYS A 42 2.55 15.21 -1.03
C LYS A 42 1.38 16.18 -0.90
N LYS A 43 0.16 15.68 -0.64
CA LYS A 43 -1.03 16.51 -0.41
C LYS A 43 -0.87 17.46 0.79
N ASN A 44 -0.25 16.97 1.86
CA ASN A 44 -0.01 17.75 3.07
C ASN A 44 1.04 18.84 2.85
N ALA A 45 2.12 18.54 2.12
CA ALA A 45 3.16 19.50 1.79
C ALA A 45 2.62 20.65 0.93
N GLU A 46 1.81 20.34 -0.08
CA GLU A 46 1.20 21.34 -0.97
C GLU A 46 0.25 22.28 -0.20
N THR A 47 -0.53 21.73 0.72
CA THR A 47 -1.44 22.50 1.57
C THR A 47 -0.68 23.40 2.54
N ARG A 48 0.46 22.95 3.07
CA ARG A 48 1.35 23.78 3.90
C ARG A 48 1.98 24.89 3.07
N ALA A 49 2.53 24.61 1.90
CA ALA A 49 3.15 25.59 1.02
C ALA A 49 2.20 26.75 0.66
N ARG A 50 0.95 26.43 0.28
CA ARG A 50 -0.09 27.44 0.01
C ARG A 50 -0.34 28.38 1.19
N LYS A 51 -0.36 27.84 2.42
CA LYS A 51 -0.60 28.66 3.63
C LYS A 51 0.56 29.60 3.92
N TYR A 52 1.80 29.21 3.62
CA TYR A 52 2.97 30.09 3.78
C TYR A 52 2.98 31.23 2.76
N ILE A 53 2.65 30.96 1.50
CA ILE A 53 2.59 31.99 0.45
C ILE A 53 1.51 33.03 0.79
N ARG A 54 0.31 32.60 1.23
CA ARG A 54 -0.79 33.51 1.55
C ARG A 54 -0.49 34.47 2.71
N ARG A 55 0.40 34.10 3.63
CA ARG A 55 0.80 34.98 4.74
C ARG A 55 1.75 36.08 4.28
N GLN A 56 2.66 35.77 3.36
CA GLN A 56 3.60 36.74 2.82
C GLN A 56 2.90 37.79 1.93
N GLU A 57 1.83 37.41 1.22
CA GLU A 57 1.01 38.37 0.44
C GLU A 57 0.24 39.38 1.31
N LEU A 58 0.01 39.09 2.59
CA LEU A 58 -0.74 39.97 3.49
C LEU A 58 0.16 40.95 4.26
N GLU A 59 1.48 40.73 4.27
CA GLU A 59 2.46 41.55 4.98
C GLU A 59 3.23 42.50 4.03
N GLY A 60 2.98 42.45 2.72
CA GLY A 60 3.63 43.27 1.68
C GLY A 60 2.76 44.37 1.10
#